data_AF-A0A496UQ16-F1
#
_entry.id   AF-A0A496UQ16-F1
#
_cell.length_a   1.000
_cell.length_b   1.000
_cell.length_c   1.000
_cell.angle_alpha   90.00
_cell.angle_beta   90.00
_cell.angle_gamma   90.00
#
_symmetry.space_group_name_H-M   'P 1'
#
loop_
_entity.id
_entity.type
_entity.pdbx_description
1 polymer ?
#
loop_
_entity_poly.entity_id
_entity_poly.type
_entity_poly.pdbx_seq_one_letter_code
_entity_poly.pdbx_strand_id
1 'polypeptide(L)'
;MTTTLRNLMTGLVDYAGLFPPAALEAERAVAEYAAHRADGAAWMLGRFIVPAARLTEINAAMVGVKPAASIWPFTALVGAPADQDTARAAVPTQGLAIAAFEKAGEGRTPVEALETPIPVSAARDHPAAFIDRLTGDLAAAGLGGRELFWETPAHGDDAAVVAAVADLDRAGSPLARVGVKLRCGGVTAEAFPDCERIAQVVGLCRDHGVPLKCTAGLHHP
;
A
#
# COMPACT_ATOMS: atom_id res chain seq x y z
N MET A 1 -8.35 25.40 12.60
CA MET A 1 -7.82 24.63 11.46
C MET A 1 -8.51 25.09 10.20
N THR A 2 -7.78 25.43 9.13
CA THR A 2 -8.39 25.84 7.86
C THR A 2 -9.01 24.63 7.15
N THR A 3 -10.03 24.85 6.33
CA THR A 3 -10.65 23.78 5.52
C THR A 3 -9.63 23.11 4.61
N THR A 4 -8.70 23.88 4.03
CA THR A 4 -7.61 23.37 3.19
C THR A 4 -6.70 22.41 3.95
N LEU A 5 -6.24 22.78 5.15
CA LEU A 5 -5.40 21.90 5.95
C LEU A 5 -6.15 20.64 6.37
N ARG A 6 -7.42 20.78 6.74
CA ARG A 6 -8.28 19.63 7.06
C ARG A 6 -8.39 18.67 5.87
N ASN A 7 -8.66 19.18 4.67
CA ASN A 7 -8.78 18.35 3.48
C ASN A 7 -7.45 17.67 3.11
N LEU A 8 -6.33 18.40 3.21
CA LEU A 8 -5.00 17.86 2.94
C LEU A 8 -4.63 16.71 3.89
N MET A 9 -4.98 16.84 5.17
CA MET A 9 -4.57 15.86 6.19
C MET A 9 -5.57 14.72 6.40
N THR A 10 -6.77 14.81 5.83
CA THR A 10 -7.80 13.77 6.02
C THR A 10 -7.36 12.46 5.40
N GLY A 11 -7.29 11.39 6.22
CA GLY A 11 -6.81 10.07 5.79
C GLY A 11 -5.37 10.03 5.29
N LEU A 12 -4.56 11.06 5.58
CA LEU A 12 -3.20 11.20 5.06
C LEU A 12 -2.23 10.17 5.67
N VAL A 13 -2.49 9.72 6.90
CA VAL A 13 -1.56 8.87 7.65
C VAL A 13 -2.12 7.45 7.76
N ASP A 14 -1.55 6.53 7.01
CA ASP A 14 -1.85 5.12 7.17
C ASP A 14 -1.19 4.52 8.42
N TYR A 15 -1.89 3.57 9.03
CA TYR A 15 -1.42 2.83 10.20
C TYR A 15 -0.63 1.61 9.75
N ALA A 16 0.61 1.48 10.26
CA ALA A 16 1.58 0.48 9.85
C ALA A 16 2.21 -0.26 11.05
N GLY A 17 1.42 -0.52 12.11
CA GLY A 17 1.93 -1.08 13.37
C GLY A 17 2.61 -2.45 13.27
N LEU A 18 2.30 -3.24 12.24
CA LEU A 18 2.94 -4.54 11.98
C LEU A 18 4.37 -4.45 11.44
N PHE A 19 4.82 -3.26 11.04
CA PHE A 19 6.12 -3.06 10.40
C PHE A 19 7.11 -2.42 11.39
N PRO A 20 8.42 -2.75 11.27
CA PRO A 20 9.44 -2.09 12.09
C PRO A 20 9.40 -0.55 11.95
N PRO A 21 9.80 0.19 12.99
CA PRO A 21 10.27 -0.27 14.30
C PRO A 21 9.20 -0.82 15.27
N ALA A 22 7.90 -0.55 15.07
CA ALA A 22 6.86 -1.03 15.99
C ALA A 22 6.78 -2.57 16.02
N ALA A 23 6.71 -3.18 14.83
CA ALA A 23 6.69 -4.63 14.63
C ALA A 23 5.74 -5.37 15.59
N LEU A 24 4.55 -4.81 15.79
CA LEU A 24 3.56 -5.33 16.74
C LEU A 24 2.98 -6.66 16.27
N GLU A 25 2.59 -7.48 17.24
CA GLU A 25 1.73 -8.64 17.00
C GLU A 25 0.31 -8.19 16.58
N ALA A 26 -0.39 -9.08 15.88
CA ALA A 26 -1.68 -8.77 15.26
C ALA A 26 -2.72 -8.23 16.26
N GLU A 27 -2.85 -8.85 17.44
CA GLU A 27 -3.78 -8.47 18.49
C GLU A 27 -3.51 -7.05 18.98
N ARG A 28 -2.23 -6.73 19.22
CA ARG A 28 -1.84 -5.40 19.68
C ARG A 28 -2.04 -4.36 18.59
N ALA A 29 -1.68 -4.69 17.36
CA ALA A 29 -1.82 -3.78 16.23
C ALA A 29 -3.29 -3.43 15.95
N VAL A 30 -4.19 -4.42 16.01
CA VAL A 30 -5.65 -4.23 15.89
C VAL A 30 -6.19 -3.37 17.03
N ALA A 31 -5.77 -3.62 18.26
CA ALA A 31 -6.21 -2.84 19.43
C ALA A 31 -5.77 -1.37 19.36
N GLU A 32 -4.54 -1.11 18.91
CA GLU A 32 -4.05 0.27 18.71
C GLU A 32 -4.76 0.96 17.55
N TYR A 33 -4.98 0.28 16.42
CA TYR A 33 -5.77 0.84 15.32
C TYR A 33 -7.19 1.20 15.78
N ALA A 34 -7.85 0.33 16.56
CA ALA A 34 -9.15 0.64 17.18
C ALA A 34 -9.09 1.88 18.07
N ALA A 35 -8.06 2.00 18.90
CA ALA A 35 -7.88 3.15 19.79
C ALA A 35 -7.69 4.46 19.00
N HIS A 36 -6.84 4.45 17.97
CA HIS A 36 -6.64 5.62 17.10
C HIS A 36 -7.89 5.99 16.30
N ARG A 37 -8.71 5.00 15.88
CA ARG A 37 -10.01 5.25 15.22
C ARG A 37 -11.04 5.89 16.14
N ALA A 38 -10.89 5.72 17.46
CA ALA A 38 -11.78 6.30 18.48
C ALA A 38 -11.29 7.66 19.00
N ASP A 39 -10.08 8.09 18.64
CA ASP A 39 -9.50 9.35 19.09
C ASP A 39 -10.00 10.57 18.31
N GLY A 40 -9.88 11.77 18.89
CA GLY A 40 -10.25 13.04 18.25
C GLY A 40 -9.44 13.36 16.99
N ALA A 41 -8.26 12.76 16.82
CA ALA A 41 -7.41 12.88 15.63
C ALA A 41 -7.71 11.85 14.53
N ALA A 42 -8.68 10.94 14.72
CA ALA A 42 -8.99 9.84 13.78
C ALA A 42 -9.29 10.28 12.34
N TRP A 43 -9.66 11.54 12.12
CA TRP A 43 -9.91 12.10 10.79
C TRP A 43 -8.64 12.14 9.91
N MET A 44 -7.43 12.16 10.50
CA MET A 44 -6.17 12.08 9.75
C MET A 44 -5.74 10.65 9.42
N LEU A 45 -6.33 9.67 10.12
CA LEU A 45 -5.97 8.28 10.01
C LEU A 45 -6.58 7.66 8.75
N GLY A 46 -5.73 7.10 7.91
CA GLY A 46 -6.08 6.38 6.71
C GLY A 46 -6.36 4.91 6.98
N ARG A 47 -5.71 4.05 6.21
CA ARG A 47 -5.91 2.61 6.14
C ARG A 47 -4.95 1.87 7.06
N PHE A 48 -5.33 0.66 7.46
CA PHE A 48 -4.42 -0.27 8.11
C PHE A 48 -3.64 -1.08 7.05
N ILE A 49 -2.33 -0.87 6.96
CA ILE A 49 -1.44 -1.61 6.06
C ILE A 49 -1.11 -2.97 6.66
N VAL A 50 -1.34 -4.04 5.91
CA VAL A 50 -1.14 -5.43 6.35
C VAL A 50 -0.55 -6.27 5.21
N PRO A 51 0.44 -7.15 5.45
CA PRO A 51 0.83 -8.14 4.45
C PRO A 51 -0.33 -9.10 4.15
N ALA A 52 -0.64 -9.37 2.88
CA ALA A 52 -1.75 -10.26 2.53
C ALA A 52 -1.66 -11.65 3.22
N ALA A 53 -0.43 -12.12 3.47
CA ALA A 53 -0.15 -13.37 4.19
C ALA A 53 -0.58 -13.37 5.67
N ARG A 54 -0.72 -12.20 6.31
CA ARG A 54 -1.11 -12.04 7.72
C ARG A 54 -2.59 -11.73 7.93
N LEU A 55 -3.40 -11.67 6.87
CA LEU A 55 -4.82 -11.32 6.98
C LEU A 55 -5.62 -12.30 7.85
N THR A 56 -5.24 -13.57 7.89
CA THR A 56 -5.86 -14.57 8.79
C THR A 56 -5.61 -14.22 10.26
N GLU A 57 -4.40 -13.77 10.61
CA GLU A 57 -4.08 -13.31 11.97
C GLU A 57 -4.88 -12.07 12.34
N ILE A 58 -5.04 -11.12 11.40
CA ILE A 58 -5.85 -9.92 11.62
C ILE A 58 -7.31 -10.29 11.88
N ASN A 59 -7.89 -11.19 11.08
CA ASN A 59 -9.26 -11.67 11.32
C ASN A 59 -9.43 -12.26 12.72
N ALA A 60 -8.48 -13.09 13.16
CA ALA A 60 -8.51 -13.67 14.50
C ALA A 60 -8.40 -12.60 15.60
N ALA A 61 -7.49 -11.64 15.43
CA ALA A 61 -7.29 -10.52 16.35
C ALA A 61 -8.49 -9.56 16.42
N MET A 62 -9.30 -9.48 15.36
CA MET A 62 -10.52 -8.67 15.33
C MET A 62 -11.71 -9.35 16.03
N VAL A 63 -11.64 -10.65 16.35
CA VAL A 63 -12.70 -11.34 17.09
C VAL A 63 -12.87 -10.71 18.47
N GLY A 64 -14.07 -10.20 18.75
CA GLY A 64 -14.39 -9.56 20.04
C GLY A 64 -13.99 -8.09 20.12
N VAL A 65 -13.20 -7.59 19.17
CA VAL A 65 -13.07 -6.15 18.94
C VAL A 65 -14.38 -5.71 18.32
N LYS A 66 -15.10 -4.80 18.98
CA LYS A 66 -16.27 -4.16 18.37
C LYS A 66 -15.78 -2.92 17.67
N PRO A 67 -15.65 -2.89 16.32
CA PRO A 67 -15.53 -1.62 15.65
C PRO A 67 -16.74 -0.79 16.10
N ALA A 68 -16.52 0.44 16.60
CA ALA A 68 -17.58 1.45 16.49
C ALA A 68 -18.11 1.38 15.05
N ALA A 69 -19.42 1.55 14.80
CA ALA A 69 -20.18 1.24 13.58
C ALA A 69 -19.64 1.83 12.24
N SER A 70 -18.35 1.64 11.98
CA SER A 70 -17.47 2.33 11.08
C SER A 70 -16.68 1.27 10.34
N ILE A 71 -16.54 1.51 9.05
CA ILE A 71 -15.77 0.67 8.15
C ILE A 71 -14.29 0.90 8.47
N TRP A 72 -13.53 -0.19 8.56
CA TRP A 72 -12.09 -0.19 8.72
C TRP A 72 -11.44 -0.46 7.38
N PRO A 73 -10.88 0.56 6.71
CA PRO A 73 -10.23 0.35 5.43
C PRO A 73 -8.82 -0.23 5.61
N PHE A 74 -8.44 -1.14 4.71
CA PHE A 74 -7.15 -1.81 4.71
C PHE A 74 -6.38 -1.54 3.41
N THR A 75 -5.05 -1.62 3.51
CA THR A 75 -4.15 -1.76 2.36
C THR A 75 -3.41 -3.09 2.49
N ALA A 76 -3.48 -3.94 1.47
CA ALA A 76 -2.78 -5.22 1.47
C ALA A 76 -1.46 -5.15 0.70
N LEU A 77 -0.36 -5.63 1.30
CA LEU A 77 0.87 -5.85 0.55
C LEU A 77 0.76 -7.17 -0.25
N VAL A 78 0.98 -7.09 -1.56
CA VAL A 78 0.91 -8.21 -2.51
C VAL A 78 2.18 -8.28 -3.35
N GLY A 79 2.52 -9.46 -3.88
CA GLY A 79 3.69 -9.66 -4.74
C GLY A 79 5.02 -9.30 -4.06
N ALA A 80 5.33 -9.93 -2.93
CA ALA A 80 6.49 -9.60 -2.08
C ALA A 80 7.87 -9.73 -2.82
N PRO A 81 8.90 -8.97 -2.39
CA PRO A 81 10.02 -8.51 -3.23
C PRO A 81 11.17 -9.50 -3.48
N ALA A 82 10.94 -10.81 -3.49
CA ALA A 82 12.06 -11.74 -3.70
C ALA A 82 12.63 -11.65 -5.13
N ASP A 83 11.76 -11.77 -6.14
CA ASP A 83 12.07 -11.70 -7.57
C ASP A 83 10.76 -11.61 -8.38
N GLN A 84 10.85 -11.44 -9.70
CA GLN A 84 9.67 -11.26 -10.55
C GLN A 84 8.74 -12.48 -10.57
N ASP A 85 9.29 -13.70 -10.58
CA ASP A 85 8.51 -14.93 -10.71
C ASP A 85 7.82 -15.25 -9.38
N THR A 86 8.54 -15.14 -8.27
CA THR A 86 7.99 -15.32 -6.92
C THR A 86 6.90 -14.29 -6.61
N ALA A 87 7.10 -13.03 -6.99
CA ALA A 87 6.09 -11.98 -6.79
C ALA A 87 4.78 -12.32 -7.51
N ARG A 88 4.86 -12.74 -8.78
CA ARG A 88 3.69 -13.12 -9.58
C ARG A 88 3.03 -14.41 -9.08
N ALA A 89 3.83 -15.42 -8.73
CA ALA A 89 3.34 -16.71 -8.26
C ALA A 89 2.55 -16.60 -6.93
N ALA A 90 2.84 -15.59 -6.11
CA ALA A 90 2.11 -15.35 -4.86
C ALA A 90 0.71 -14.75 -5.05
N VAL A 91 0.47 -14.02 -6.15
CA VAL A 91 -0.75 -13.22 -6.36
C VAL A 91 -2.03 -14.06 -6.27
N PRO A 92 -2.17 -15.23 -6.90
CA PRO A 92 -3.41 -16.02 -6.83
C PRO A 92 -3.79 -16.38 -5.38
N THR A 93 -2.83 -16.86 -4.59
CA THR A 93 -3.05 -17.21 -3.18
C THR A 93 -3.38 -15.97 -2.33
N GLN A 94 -2.72 -14.84 -2.59
CA GLN A 94 -3.00 -13.58 -1.91
C GLN A 94 -4.38 -13.02 -2.25
N GLY A 95 -4.84 -13.16 -3.50
CA GLY A 95 -6.20 -12.81 -3.92
C GLY A 95 -7.27 -13.61 -3.16
N LEU A 96 -7.06 -14.92 -3.00
CA LEU A 96 -7.94 -15.77 -2.18
C LEU A 96 -7.94 -15.36 -0.70
N ALA A 97 -6.78 -15.01 -0.14
CA ALA A 97 -6.67 -14.54 1.24
C ALA A 97 -7.41 -13.22 1.46
N ILE A 98 -7.29 -12.27 0.54
CA ILE A 98 -8.02 -10.99 0.57
C ILE A 98 -9.53 -11.23 0.47
N ALA A 99 -9.99 -12.07 -0.46
CA ALA A 99 -11.42 -12.39 -0.59
C ALA A 99 -11.99 -13.06 0.67
N ALA A 100 -11.25 -13.97 1.28
CA ALA A 100 -11.63 -14.60 2.55
C ALA A 100 -11.69 -13.59 3.70
N PHE A 101 -10.74 -12.66 3.74
CA PHE A 101 -10.68 -11.59 4.74
C PHE A 101 -11.90 -10.67 4.67
N GLU A 102 -12.20 -10.12 3.48
CA GLU A 102 -13.34 -9.23 3.30
C GLU A 102 -14.68 -9.92 3.56
N LYS A 103 -14.80 -11.21 3.19
CA LYS A 103 -15.98 -12.03 3.49
C LYS A 103 -16.19 -12.18 4.99
N ALA A 104 -15.12 -12.46 5.75
CA ALA A 104 -15.20 -12.59 7.21
C ALA A 104 -15.56 -11.27 7.91
N GLY A 105 -15.15 -10.13 7.33
CA GLY A 105 -15.48 -8.80 7.84
C GLY A 105 -16.90 -8.33 7.57
N GLU A 106 -17.68 -9.06 6.75
CA GLU A 106 -19.08 -8.74 6.42
C GLU A 106 -19.26 -7.28 5.95
N GLY A 107 -18.35 -6.80 5.09
CA GLY A 107 -18.36 -5.44 4.55
C GLY A 107 -17.77 -4.35 5.46
N ARG A 108 -17.29 -4.71 6.65
CA ARG A 108 -16.66 -3.76 7.59
C ARG A 108 -15.15 -3.63 7.44
N THR A 109 -14.50 -4.53 6.69
CA THR A 109 -13.03 -4.55 6.52
C THR A 109 -12.60 -4.60 5.05
N PRO A 110 -12.99 -3.63 4.22
CA PRO A 110 -12.60 -3.63 2.81
C PRO A 110 -11.08 -3.41 2.65
N VAL A 111 -10.48 -4.13 1.71
CA VAL A 111 -9.10 -3.92 1.25
C VAL A 111 -9.13 -2.93 0.09
N GLU A 112 -9.21 -1.64 0.37
CA GLU A 112 -9.43 -0.63 -0.68
C GLU A 112 -8.20 -0.39 -1.58
N ALA A 113 -7.01 -0.71 -1.08
CA ALA A 113 -5.77 -0.50 -1.79
C ALA A 113 -4.81 -1.68 -1.67
N LEU A 114 -3.91 -1.74 -2.64
CA LEU A 114 -2.82 -2.68 -2.74
C LEU A 114 -1.51 -1.90 -2.79
N GLU A 115 -0.45 -2.52 -2.27
CA GLU A 115 0.91 -2.05 -2.46
C GLU A 115 1.78 -3.23 -2.90
N THR A 116 2.64 -2.98 -3.87
CA THR A 116 3.56 -4.00 -4.37
C THR A 116 4.92 -3.38 -4.69
N PRO A 117 6.03 -3.96 -4.20
CA PRO A 117 7.37 -3.52 -4.57
C PRO A 117 7.73 -3.99 -5.98
N ILE A 118 8.37 -3.11 -6.75
CA ILE A 118 9.00 -3.48 -8.01
C ILE A 118 10.40 -4.05 -7.70
N PRO A 119 10.72 -5.30 -8.10
CA PRO A 119 12.07 -5.84 -7.96
C PRO A 119 13.10 -4.93 -8.66
N VAL A 120 14.29 -4.77 -8.06
CA VAL A 120 15.34 -3.87 -8.59
C VAL A 120 15.69 -4.17 -10.06
N SER A 121 15.79 -5.46 -10.42
CA SER A 121 16.06 -5.87 -11.80
C SER A 121 14.93 -5.46 -12.75
N ALA A 122 13.68 -5.65 -12.35
CA ALA A 122 12.52 -5.21 -13.13
C ALA A 122 12.50 -3.68 -13.29
N ALA A 123 12.74 -2.94 -12.21
CA ALA A 123 12.75 -1.49 -12.20
C ALA A 123 13.86 -0.89 -13.07
N ARG A 124 14.97 -1.59 -13.26
CA ARG A 124 16.10 -1.17 -14.09
C ARG A 124 15.91 -1.54 -15.56
N ASP A 125 15.57 -2.81 -15.81
CA ASP A 125 15.69 -3.37 -17.15
C ASP A 125 14.36 -3.26 -17.91
N HIS A 126 13.24 -3.57 -17.25
CA HIS A 126 11.94 -3.77 -17.90
C HIS A 126 10.72 -3.36 -17.04
N PRO A 127 10.64 -2.10 -16.52
CA PRO A 127 9.61 -1.70 -15.57
C PRO A 127 8.20 -1.83 -16.13
N ALA A 128 7.97 -1.35 -17.36
CA ALA A 128 6.66 -1.41 -18.02
C ALA A 128 6.16 -2.86 -18.19
N ALA A 129 7.01 -3.77 -18.63
CA ALA A 129 6.62 -5.17 -18.84
C ALA A 129 6.30 -5.89 -17.51
N PHE A 130 6.98 -5.55 -16.42
CA PHE A 130 6.66 -6.09 -15.10
C PHE A 130 5.34 -5.54 -14.58
N ILE A 131 5.15 -4.22 -14.63
CA ILE A 131 3.93 -3.53 -14.19
C ILE A 131 2.70 -4.06 -14.94
N ASP A 132 2.77 -4.17 -16.26
CA ASP A 132 1.68 -4.68 -17.09
C ASP A 132 1.29 -6.12 -16.72
N ARG A 133 2.29 -7.03 -16.67
CA ARG A 133 2.06 -8.45 -16.34
C ARG A 133 1.46 -8.64 -14.96
N LEU A 134 2.04 -8.01 -13.94
CA LEU A 134 1.56 -8.17 -12.57
C LEU A 134 0.18 -7.50 -12.40
N THR A 135 -0.12 -6.41 -13.11
CA THR A 135 -1.47 -5.83 -13.14
C THR A 135 -2.49 -6.82 -13.71
N GLY A 136 -2.14 -7.52 -14.80
CA GLY A 136 -2.95 -8.60 -15.36
C GLY A 136 -3.19 -9.74 -14.36
N ASP A 137 -2.13 -10.17 -13.66
CA ASP A 137 -2.23 -11.21 -12.64
C ASP A 137 -3.13 -10.78 -11.46
N LEU A 138 -3.02 -9.52 -11.00
CA LEU A 138 -3.86 -8.95 -9.94
C LEU A 138 -5.35 -8.92 -10.36
N ALA A 139 -5.63 -8.47 -11.59
CA ALA A 139 -6.99 -8.46 -12.13
C ALA A 139 -7.57 -9.89 -12.22
N ALA A 140 -6.79 -10.85 -12.72
CA ALA A 140 -7.19 -12.26 -12.80
C ALA A 140 -7.44 -12.89 -11.42
N ALA A 141 -6.75 -12.42 -10.38
CA ALA A 141 -6.96 -12.83 -8.99
C ALA A 141 -8.16 -12.13 -8.30
N GLY A 142 -8.95 -11.35 -9.03
CA GLY A 142 -10.11 -10.65 -8.49
C GLY A 142 -9.76 -9.40 -7.66
N LEU A 143 -8.55 -8.87 -7.85
CA LEU A 143 -8.06 -7.67 -7.15
C LEU A 143 -8.20 -6.38 -8.00
N GLY A 144 -8.92 -6.47 -9.12
CA GLY A 144 -9.33 -5.32 -9.93
C GLY A 144 -10.20 -4.32 -9.15
N GLY A 145 -10.32 -3.09 -9.65
CA GLY A 145 -11.14 -2.04 -9.06
C GLY A 145 -10.62 -1.47 -7.73
N ARG A 146 -9.39 -1.83 -7.32
CA ARG A 146 -8.72 -1.29 -6.12
C ARG A 146 -7.68 -0.25 -6.50
N GLU A 147 -7.28 0.59 -5.55
CA GLU A 147 -6.08 1.41 -5.75
C GLU A 147 -4.83 0.52 -5.70
N LEU A 148 -3.78 0.85 -6.46
CA LEU A 148 -2.48 0.18 -6.37
C LEU A 148 -1.35 1.20 -6.37
N PHE A 149 -0.43 1.02 -5.41
CA PHE A 149 0.81 1.80 -5.37
C PHE A 149 2.03 0.89 -5.59
N TRP A 150 2.81 1.24 -6.60
CA TRP A 150 4.05 0.58 -6.97
C TRP A 150 5.23 1.15 -6.17
N GLU A 151 5.82 0.37 -5.27
CA GLU A 151 6.99 0.81 -4.51
C GLU A 151 8.25 0.75 -5.40
N THR A 152 8.84 1.92 -5.64
CA THR A 152 10.09 2.03 -6.41
C THR A 152 11.31 1.69 -5.55
N PRO A 153 12.22 0.81 -6.01
CA PRO A 153 13.40 0.42 -5.24
C PRO A 153 14.52 1.48 -5.33
N ALA A 154 15.49 1.43 -4.41
CA ALA A 154 16.57 2.43 -4.33
C ALA A 154 17.45 2.58 -5.58
N HIS A 155 17.61 1.51 -6.36
CA HIS A 155 18.53 1.44 -7.49
C HIS A 155 17.84 1.07 -8.81
N GLY A 156 16.57 1.46 -8.95
CA GLY A 156 15.78 1.35 -10.18
C GLY A 156 15.84 2.62 -11.02
N ASP A 157 15.15 2.60 -12.17
CA ASP A 157 14.93 3.79 -13.00
C ASP A 157 13.57 4.43 -12.63
N ASP A 158 13.60 5.42 -11.72
CA ASP A 158 12.40 6.10 -11.23
C ASP A 158 11.60 6.77 -12.38
N ALA A 159 12.28 7.29 -13.41
CA ALA A 159 11.63 7.94 -14.55
C ALA A 159 10.88 6.91 -15.41
N ALA A 160 11.51 5.77 -15.71
CA ALA A 160 10.87 4.70 -16.46
C ALA A 160 9.72 4.05 -15.68
N VAL A 161 9.83 3.92 -14.35
CA VAL A 161 8.75 3.44 -13.48
C VAL A 161 7.55 4.40 -13.50
N VAL A 162 7.76 5.70 -13.27
CA VAL A 162 6.67 6.69 -13.28
C VAL A 162 6.00 6.76 -14.65
N ALA A 163 6.78 6.74 -15.74
CA ALA A 163 6.25 6.71 -17.09
C ALA A 163 5.37 5.47 -17.34
N ALA A 164 5.84 4.28 -16.92
CA ALA A 164 5.08 3.03 -17.04
C ALA A 164 3.75 3.06 -16.25
N VAL A 165 3.74 3.62 -15.04
CA VAL A 165 2.51 3.78 -14.25
C VAL A 165 1.54 4.75 -14.93
N ALA A 166 2.05 5.86 -15.49
CA ALA A 166 1.24 6.81 -16.23
C ALA A 166 0.65 6.22 -17.52
N ASP A 167 1.41 5.40 -18.24
CA ASP A 167 0.94 4.68 -19.43
C ASP A 167 -0.15 3.67 -19.08
N LEU A 168 0.01 2.94 -17.97
CA LEU A 168 -1.01 2.01 -17.48
C LEU A 168 -2.33 2.70 -17.15
N ASP A 169 -2.28 3.86 -16.49
CA ASP A 169 -3.46 4.66 -16.17
C ASP A 169 -4.18 5.13 -17.45
N ARG A 170 -3.42 5.72 -18.40
CA ARG A 170 -3.95 6.18 -19.69
C ARG A 170 -4.53 5.07 -20.56
N ALA A 171 -3.97 3.87 -20.50
CA ALA A 171 -4.43 2.72 -21.27
C ALA A 171 -5.75 2.12 -20.75
N GLY A 172 -6.26 2.57 -19.60
CA GLY A 172 -7.48 2.05 -18.99
C GLY A 172 -7.19 0.82 -18.12
N SER A 173 -6.41 1.01 -17.06
CA SER A 173 -6.09 -0.03 -16.08
C SER A 173 -7.34 -0.74 -15.53
N PRO A 174 -7.28 -2.06 -15.26
CA PRO A 174 -8.34 -2.76 -14.51
C PRO A 174 -8.42 -2.33 -13.03
N LEU A 175 -7.52 -1.47 -12.57
CA LEU A 175 -7.46 -0.92 -11.22
C LEU A 175 -8.20 0.41 -11.15
N ALA A 176 -8.72 0.78 -9.97
CA ALA A 176 -9.46 2.03 -9.82
C ALA A 176 -8.54 3.25 -9.90
N ARG A 177 -7.29 3.11 -9.45
CA ARG A 177 -6.26 4.15 -9.49
C ARG A 177 -4.89 3.50 -9.35
N VAL A 178 -3.92 3.97 -10.12
CA VAL A 178 -2.53 3.52 -9.99
C VAL A 178 -1.62 4.68 -9.59
N GLY A 179 -0.64 4.41 -8.74
CA GLY A 179 0.30 5.40 -8.24
C GLY A 179 1.67 4.81 -7.96
N VAL A 180 2.61 5.68 -7.61
CA VAL A 180 3.95 5.31 -7.17
C VAL A 180 4.05 5.48 -5.67
N LYS A 181 4.78 4.57 -5.03
CA LYS A 181 5.15 4.64 -3.64
C LYS A 181 6.67 4.81 -3.51
N LEU A 182 7.09 5.80 -2.72
CA LEU A 182 8.49 6.02 -2.36
C LEU A 182 8.68 5.68 -0.88
N ARG A 183 9.62 4.79 -0.58
CA ARG A 183 10.06 4.55 0.80
C ARG A 183 10.91 5.72 1.27
N CYS A 184 10.56 6.28 2.42
CA CYS A 184 11.24 7.44 3.04
C CYS A 184 11.68 7.13 4.49
N GLY A 185 11.82 5.85 4.84
CA GLY A 185 12.28 5.43 6.15
C GLY A 185 12.27 3.92 6.34
N GLY A 186 12.96 3.48 7.38
CA GLY A 186 13.14 2.08 7.75
C GLY A 186 14.26 1.93 8.78
N VAL A 187 14.77 0.71 8.93
CA VAL A 187 15.83 0.38 9.89
C VAL A 187 17.23 0.33 9.28
N THR A 188 17.34 0.48 7.96
CA THR A 188 18.63 0.53 7.25
C THR A 188 18.84 1.90 6.61
N ALA A 189 20.09 2.26 6.34
CA ALA A 189 20.42 3.53 5.70
C ALA A 189 19.81 3.65 4.30
N GLU A 190 19.76 2.56 3.53
CA GLU A 190 19.20 2.57 2.17
C GLU A 190 17.68 2.81 2.14
N ALA A 191 17.00 2.71 3.29
CA ALA A 191 15.59 3.02 3.40
C ALA A 191 15.30 4.54 3.41
N PHE A 192 16.34 5.38 3.49
CA PHE A 192 16.25 6.83 3.49
C PHE A 192 16.81 7.39 2.17
N PRO A 193 15.95 7.76 1.20
CA PRO A 193 16.41 8.43 -0.02
C PRO A 193 16.95 9.82 0.31
N ASP A 194 17.90 10.29 -0.50
CA ASP A 194 18.38 11.67 -0.43
C ASP A 194 17.31 12.66 -0.92
N CYS A 195 17.53 13.95 -0.65
CA CYS A 195 16.58 15.00 -1.01
C CYS A 195 16.44 15.13 -2.53
N GLU A 196 17.51 14.89 -3.27
CA GLU A 196 17.57 14.94 -4.72
C GLU A 196 16.61 13.92 -5.33
N ARG A 197 16.65 12.66 -4.87
CA ARG A 197 15.75 11.62 -5.33
C ARG A 197 14.31 11.89 -4.94
N ILE A 198 14.05 12.35 -3.72
CA ILE A 198 12.69 12.72 -3.30
C ILE A 198 12.13 13.81 -4.24
N ALA A 199 12.92 14.88 -4.48
CA ALA A 199 12.52 15.97 -5.36
C ALA A 199 12.29 15.50 -6.80
N GLN A 200 13.14 14.59 -7.30
CA GLN A 200 13.01 13.99 -8.62
C GLN A 200 11.69 13.21 -8.75
N VAL A 201 11.40 12.29 -7.83
CA VAL A 201 10.17 11.48 -7.87
C VAL A 201 8.93 12.36 -7.74
N VAL A 202 8.93 13.36 -6.86
CA VAL A 202 7.84 14.33 -6.74
C VAL A 202 7.62 15.09 -8.04
N GLY A 203 8.70 15.55 -8.69
CA GLY A 203 8.65 16.23 -10.00
C GLY A 203 8.07 15.34 -11.09
N LEU A 204 8.58 14.11 -11.22
CA LEU A 204 8.09 13.11 -12.18
C LEU A 204 6.60 12.82 -11.99
N CYS A 205 6.18 12.54 -10.75
CA CYS A 205 4.78 12.28 -10.44
C CYS A 205 3.88 13.47 -10.78
N ARG A 206 4.29 14.70 -10.45
CA ARG A 206 3.57 15.93 -10.82
C ARG A 206 3.43 16.06 -12.33
N ASP A 207 4.53 15.91 -13.07
CA ASP A 207 4.57 16.16 -14.50
C ASP A 207 3.79 15.10 -15.30
N HIS A 208 3.70 13.88 -14.77
CA HIS A 208 2.93 12.79 -15.37
C HIS A 208 1.51 12.62 -14.80
N GLY A 209 1.12 13.42 -13.80
CA GLY A 209 -0.18 13.29 -13.13
C GLY A 209 -0.34 12.00 -12.30
N VAL A 210 0.77 11.37 -11.89
CA VAL A 210 0.77 10.11 -11.15
C VAL A 210 0.65 10.38 -9.64
N PRO A 211 -0.30 9.75 -8.93
CA PRO A 211 -0.39 9.80 -7.48
C PRO A 211 0.90 9.30 -6.81
N LEU A 212 1.37 10.05 -5.82
CA LEU A 212 2.53 9.67 -5.01
C LEU A 212 2.10 9.35 -3.58
N LYS A 213 2.62 8.24 -3.06
CA LYS A 213 2.56 7.87 -1.65
C LYS A 213 3.98 7.79 -1.09
N CYS A 214 4.26 8.50 -0.02
CA CYS A 214 5.53 8.35 0.70
C CYS A 214 5.29 7.49 1.93
N THR A 215 6.22 6.59 2.27
CA THR A 215 6.06 5.73 3.45
C THR A 215 7.26 5.74 4.36
N ALA A 216 6.96 6.01 5.62
CA ALA A 216 7.68 5.69 6.83
C ALA A 216 6.65 5.90 7.96
N GLY A 217 5.48 5.24 7.82
CA GLY A 217 4.18 5.53 8.46
C GLY A 217 4.18 5.74 9.98
N LEU A 218 3.04 5.63 10.65
CA LEU A 218 3.01 5.76 12.11
C LEU A 218 3.67 4.54 12.77
N HIS A 219 5.01 4.55 12.87
CA HIS A 219 5.82 3.48 13.45
C HIS A 219 6.17 3.70 14.93
N HIS A 220 5.84 4.88 15.46
CA HIS A 220 5.92 5.23 16.86
C HIS A 220 4.52 5.67 17.32
N PRO A 221 3.60 4.72 17.52
CA PRO A 221 2.24 4.99 18.01
C PRO A 221 2.23 5.58 19.43
#